data_AF-A0A929WA13-F1
#
_entry.id   AF-A0A929WA13-F1
#
_cell.length_a   1.000
_cell.length_b   1.000
_cell.length_c   1.000
_cell.angle_alpha   90.00
_cell.angle_beta   90.00
_cell.angle_gamma   90.00
#
_symmetry.space_group_name_H-M   'P 1'
#
loop_
_entity.id
_entity.type
_entity.pdbx_description
1 polymer ?
#
loop_
_entity_poly.entity_id
_entity_poly.type
_entity_poly.pdbx_seq_one_letter_code
_entity_poly.pdbx_strand_id
1 'polypeptide(L)'
;MTPIQLIARRLNLREKQVEQTIALLDEGATIPFISRYRKEATGGMDEVAVAAVAEQHRQLDELQHRKTFVIETIEAQGALTDELRKRIDESWDSTEVEDIYLPFKPKRRTRAQMAREKGLEPLAQRLLLRPQDDPELEAESFLNDEVDTPEAALQGARDIIAEQISEDEQSRQTLRHIYTREAVITSKAVKGKADTPEAAKYRDYFDWSEPLKRCTSHRLLAMRRGESEGVLRVTITPADDDRATEQVARRYVKPGTRAAEQIELAATDAYKRLLRPSIETEFAATSKEQADEEAIRVFATNLKQLLLAPPLGQRRIMGIDPGFRTGCKVVCLDAQGALLHNETIYPHPPKNETVRAEQALRRLLKDYAVEAVAIGNGTAGRETEELVRALHVEGVEIFLVSEDGASVYSASATAREEFPDYDVTVRGAVSIGRRLADPLAELVKIDPKAIGVGQYQHDVDAGALKRSLDQTVESCVNAVGVN
;
A
#
# COMPACT_ATOMS: atom_id res chain seq x y z
N MET A 1 -28.54 -8.53 7.43
CA MET A 1 -28.30 -7.67 6.25
C MET A 1 -27.41 -8.45 5.31
N THR A 2 -27.74 -8.54 4.02
CA THR A 2 -26.95 -9.32 3.04
C THR A 2 -25.73 -8.51 2.54
N PRO A 3 -24.71 -9.15 1.94
CA PRO A 3 -23.60 -8.44 1.29
C PRO A 3 -24.08 -7.38 0.29
N ILE A 4 -25.05 -7.72 -0.56
CA ILE A 4 -25.63 -6.83 -1.56
C ILE A 4 -26.23 -5.58 -0.91
N GLN A 5 -26.99 -5.73 0.18
CA GLN A 5 -27.57 -4.61 0.93
C GLN A 5 -26.51 -3.70 1.53
N LEU A 6 -25.40 -4.28 2.00
CA LEU A 6 -24.30 -3.53 2.60
C LEU A 6 -23.56 -2.71 1.54
N ILE A 7 -23.22 -3.32 0.39
CA ILE A 7 -22.58 -2.63 -0.73
C ILE A 7 -23.49 -1.50 -1.24
N ALA A 8 -24.78 -1.78 -1.44
CA ALA A 8 -25.76 -0.80 -1.88
C ALA A 8 -25.81 0.42 -0.95
N ARG A 9 -25.79 0.21 0.38
CA ARG A 9 -25.75 1.30 1.36
C ARG A 9 -24.43 2.07 1.35
N ARG A 10 -23.29 1.37 1.32
CA ARG A 10 -21.94 1.98 1.33
C ARG A 10 -21.70 2.86 0.10
N LEU A 11 -22.15 2.40 -1.07
CA LEU A 11 -21.94 3.08 -2.34
C LEU A 11 -23.12 3.99 -2.75
N ASN A 12 -24.18 4.05 -1.93
CA ASN A 12 -25.41 4.78 -2.23
C ASN A 12 -26.03 4.36 -3.59
N LEU A 13 -26.11 3.05 -3.82
CA LEU A 13 -26.66 2.41 -5.02
C LEU A 13 -27.95 1.65 -4.68
N ARG A 14 -28.75 1.30 -5.69
CA ARG A 14 -29.91 0.40 -5.48
C ARG A 14 -29.42 -1.05 -5.42
N GLU A 15 -30.03 -1.85 -4.55
CA GLU A 15 -29.69 -3.28 -4.38
C GLU A 15 -29.66 -4.05 -5.70
N LYS A 16 -30.67 -3.82 -6.57
CA LYS A 16 -30.75 -4.44 -7.89
C LYS A 16 -29.56 -4.07 -8.80
N GLN A 17 -29.02 -2.86 -8.70
CA GLN A 17 -27.86 -2.45 -9.50
C GLN A 17 -26.61 -3.22 -9.07
N VAL A 18 -26.43 -3.36 -7.75
CA VAL A 18 -25.32 -4.12 -7.17
C VAL A 18 -25.43 -5.60 -7.55
N GLU A 19 -26.60 -6.20 -7.35
CA GLU A 19 -26.87 -7.61 -7.67
C GLU A 19 -26.56 -7.94 -9.14
N GLN A 20 -27.08 -7.15 -10.08
CA GLN A 20 -26.83 -7.37 -11.51
C GLN A 20 -25.36 -7.17 -11.90
N THR A 21 -24.66 -6.27 -11.22
CA THR A 21 -23.23 -6.02 -11.49
C THR A 21 -22.38 -7.17 -10.99
N ILE A 22 -22.64 -7.67 -9.78
CA ILE A 22 -21.96 -8.85 -9.24
C ILE A 22 -22.19 -10.06 -10.14
N ALA A 23 -23.44 -10.32 -10.56
CA ALA A 23 -23.73 -11.43 -11.47
C ALA A 23 -22.94 -11.35 -12.78
N LEU A 24 -22.83 -10.16 -13.38
CA LEU A 24 -22.02 -9.96 -14.59
C LEU A 24 -20.52 -10.17 -14.33
N LEU A 25 -20.00 -9.72 -13.19
CA LEU A 25 -18.60 -9.93 -12.81
C LEU A 25 -18.29 -11.42 -12.60
N ASP A 26 -19.20 -12.15 -11.95
CA ASP A 26 -19.09 -13.60 -11.72
C ASP A 26 -19.17 -14.41 -13.03
N GLU A 27 -19.93 -13.92 -14.02
CA GLU A 27 -19.95 -14.45 -15.39
C GLU A 27 -18.66 -14.14 -16.19
N GLY A 28 -17.73 -13.37 -15.61
CA GLY A 28 -16.45 -13.01 -16.22
C GLY A 28 -16.51 -11.76 -17.10
N ALA A 29 -17.57 -10.95 -17.01
CA ALA A 29 -17.64 -9.68 -17.73
C ALA A 29 -16.63 -8.66 -17.15
N THR A 30 -15.93 -7.95 -18.04
CA THR A 30 -14.98 -6.91 -17.61
C THR A 30 -15.69 -5.61 -17.22
N ILE A 31 -15.03 -4.78 -16.41
CA ILE A 31 -15.57 -3.49 -15.97
C ILE A 31 -15.95 -2.60 -17.19
N PRO A 32 -15.08 -2.41 -18.20
CA PRO A 32 -15.44 -1.64 -19.39
C PRO A 32 -16.61 -2.25 -20.17
N PHE A 33 -16.70 -3.59 -20.24
CA PHE A 33 -17.82 -4.25 -20.91
C PHE A 33 -19.15 -3.94 -20.21
N ILE A 34 -19.19 -4.04 -18.89
CA ILE A 34 -20.38 -3.76 -18.08
C ILE A 34 -20.81 -2.29 -18.27
N SER A 35 -19.88 -1.36 -18.08
CA SER A 35 -20.17 0.08 -18.16
C SER A 35 -20.56 0.54 -19.56
N ARG A 36 -20.10 -0.13 -20.63
CA ARG A 36 -20.42 0.23 -22.02
C ARG A 36 -21.66 -0.48 -22.56
N TYR A 37 -21.80 -1.78 -22.33
CA TYR A 37 -22.78 -2.64 -23.01
C TYR A 37 -23.87 -3.22 -22.08
N ARG A 38 -23.80 -2.98 -20.77
CA ARG A 38 -24.79 -3.46 -19.78
C ARG A 38 -25.40 -2.34 -18.95
N LYS A 39 -25.44 -1.12 -19.50
CA LYS A 39 -26.01 0.07 -18.84
C LYS A 39 -27.44 -0.13 -18.36
N GLU A 40 -28.29 -0.80 -19.14
CA GLU A 40 -29.69 -1.03 -18.74
C GLU A 40 -29.78 -1.97 -17.54
N ALA A 41 -28.96 -3.02 -17.50
CA ALA A 41 -28.93 -3.99 -16.40
C ALA A 41 -28.39 -3.37 -15.10
N THR A 42 -27.38 -2.49 -15.19
CA THR A 42 -26.74 -1.85 -14.04
C THR A 42 -27.34 -0.50 -13.66
N GLY A 43 -28.33 0.00 -14.41
CA GLY A 43 -28.92 1.32 -14.19
C GLY A 43 -28.00 2.49 -14.54
N GLY A 44 -27.09 2.28 -15.50
CA GLY A 44 -26.23 3.32 -16.07
C GLY A 44 -24.95 3.60 -15.28
N MET A 45 -24.47 2.63 -14.49
CA MET A 45 -23.23 2.79 -13.74
C MET A 45 -22.02 2.96 -14.66
N ASP A 46 -21.16 3.92 -14.31
CA ASP A 46 -19.88 4.13 -14.97
C ASP A 46 -18.82 3.15 -14.46
N GLU A 47 -17.62 3.20 -15.05
CA GLU A 47 -16.52 2.29 -14.70
C GLU A 47 -16.07 2.46 -13.25
N VAL A 48 -16.18 3.68 -12.69
CA VAL A 48 -15.79 3.97 -11.30
C VAL A 48 -16.76 3.30 -10.33
N ALA A 49 -18.07 3.39 -10.58
CA ALA A 49 -19.09 2.75 -9.76
C ALA A 49 -19.01 1.22 -9.85
N VAL A 50 -18.82 0.66 -11.04
CA VAL A 50 -18.68 -0.79 -11.23
C VAL A 50 -17.43 -1.33 -10.53
N ALA A 51 -16.30 -0.61 -10.61
CA ALA A 51 -15.07 -0.96 -9.91
C ALA A 51 -15.23 -0.93 -8.38
N ALA A 52 -15.92 0.08 -7.85
CA ALA A 52 -16.21 0.18 -6.43
C ALA A 52 -17.09 -0.98 -5.93
N VAL A 53 -18.07 -1.43 -6.74
CA VAL A 53 -18.87 -2.62 -6.43
C VAL A 53 -18.00 -3.88 -6.41
N ALA A 54 -17.16 -4.08 -7.43
CA ALA A 54 -16.26 -5.24 -7.51
C ALA A 54 -15.32 -5.33 -6.30
N GLU A 55 -14.74 -4.19 -5.89
CA GLU A 55 -13.84 -4.12 -4.74
C GLU A 55 -14.57 -4.40 -3.43
N GLN A 56 -15.74 -3.80 -3.20
CA GLN A 56 -16.52 -4.06 -2.00
C GLN A 56 -17.02 -5.51 -1.93
N HIS A 57 -17.38 -6.11 -3.07
CA HIS A 57 -17.76 -7.52 -3.14
C HIS A 57 -16.60 -8.41 -2.68
N ARG A 58 -15.41 -8.22 -3.26
CA ARG A 58 -14.19 -8.96 -2.90
C ARG A 58 -13.86 -8.88 -1.41
N GLN A 59 -13.91 -7.69 -0.82
CA GLN A 59 -13.64 -7.50 0.61
C GLN A 59 -14.64 -8.26 1.50
N LEU A 60 -15.91 -8.30 1.11
CA LEU A 60 -16.94 -9.02 1.86
C LEU A 60 -16.82 -10.53 1.69
N ASP A 61 -16.43 -11.02 0.52
CA ASP A 61 -16.13 -12.44 0.28
C ASP A 61 -14.93 -12.91 1.10
N GLU A 62 -13.86 -12.12 1.16
CA GLU A 62 -12.70 -12.39 2.01
C GLU A 62 -13.11 -12.47 3.49
N LEU A 63 -13.98 -11.56 3.95
CA LEU A 63 -14.53 -11.59 5.30
C LEU A 63 -15.42 -12.82 5.55
N GLN A 64 -16.24 -13.26 4.58
CA GLN A 64 -17.05 -14.48 4.70
C GLN A 64 -16.19 -15.73 4.86
N HIS A 65 -15.12 -15.86 4.06
CA HIS A 65 -14.16 -16.94 4.23
C HIS A 65 -13.50 -16.89 5.61
N ARG A 66 -13.14 -15.69 6.07
CA ARG A 66 -12.55 -15.51 7.39
C ARG A 66 -13.49 -15.91 8.52
N LYS A 67 -14.76 -15.51 8.45
CA LYS A 67 -15.81 -15.91 9.41
C LYS A 67 -15.97 -17.42 9.48
N THR A 68 -15.99 -18.09 8.34
CA THR A 68 -16.08 -19.55 8.26
C THR A 68 -14.91 -20.22 9.00
N PHE A 69 -13.68 -19.78 8.73
CA PHE A 69 -12.49 -20.27 9.43
C PHE A 69 -12.56 -20.06 10.95
N VAL A 70 -13.03 -18.88 11.39
CA VAL A 70 -13.18 -18.56 12.82
C VAL A 70 -14.19 -19.50 13.47
N ILE A 71 -15.36 -19.69 12.85
CA ILE A 71 -16.39 -20.61 13.34
C ILE A 71 -15.85 -22.03 13.47
N GLU A 72 -15.20 -22.55 12.42
CA GLU A 72 -14.61 -23.90 12.44
C GLU A 72 -13.57 -24.07 13.56
N THR A 73 -12.75 -23.04 13.79
CA THR A 73 -11.71 -23.08 14.83
C THR A 73 -12.30 -23.07 16.24
N ILE A 74 -13.37 -22.31 16.48
CA ILE A 74 -14.06 -22.26 17.79
C ILE A 74 -14.86 -23.55 18.02
N GLU A 75 -15.50 -24.08 16.96
CA GLU A 75 -16.24 -25.33 16.99
C GLU A 75 -15.33 -26.52 17.32
N ALA A 76 -14.14 -26.60 16.72
CA ALA A 76 -13.15 -27.64 17.00
C ALA A 76 -12.67 -27.65 18.46
N GLN A 77 -12.80 -26.53 19.19
CA GLN A 77 -12.47 -26.42 20.62
C GLN A 77 -13.65 -26.74 21.53
N GLY A 78 -14.84 -27.01 20.98
CA GLY A 78 -16.07 -27.22 21.76
C GLY A 78 -16.58 -25.96 22.47
N ALA A 79 -16.11 -24.78 22.08
CA ALA A 79 -16.43 -23.50 22.72
C ALA A 79 -17.50 -22.69 21.97
N LEU A 80 -17.98 -23.18 20.83
CA LEU A 80 -18.92 -22.46 19.98
C LEU A 80 -20.34 -22.53 20.55
N THR A 81 -20.82 -21.42 21.08
CA THR A 81 -22.21 -21.25 21.52
C THR A 81 -23.07 -20.70 20.38
N ASP A 82 -24.39 -20.91 20.45
CA ASP A 82 -25.33 -20.34 19.47
C ASP A 82 -25.25 -18.81 19.41
N GLU A 83 -25.01 -18.16 20.56
CA GLU A 83 -24.82 -16.71 20.66
C GLU A 83 -23.53 -16.26 19.94
N LEU A 84 -22.41 -16.97 20.14
CA LEU A 84 -21.16 -16.66 19.45
C LEU A 84 -21.27 -16.87 17.94
N ARG A 85 -21.89 -17.98 17.52
CA ARG A 85 -22.13 -18.26 16.09
C ARG A 85 -22.94 -17.13 15.47
N LYS A 86 -24.05 -16.74 16.11
CA LYS A 86 -24.91 -15.65 15.62
C LYS A 86 -24.16 -14.32 15.54
N ARG A 87 -23.37 -13.95 16.56
CA ARG A 87 -22.55 -12.73 16.54
C ARG A 87 -21.58 -12.70 15.37
N ILE A 88 -20.88 -13.81 15.10
CA ILE A 88 -19.94 -13.91 13.98
C ILE A 88 -20.71 -13.79 12.65
N ASP A 89 -21.79 -14.57 12.48
CA ASP A 89 -22.58 -14.61 11.25
C ASP A 89 -23.22 -13.25 10.91
N GLU A 90 -23.63 -12.47 11.91
CA GLU A 90 -24.24 -11.14 11.71
C GLU A 90 -23.21 -10.01 11.54
N SER A 91 -21.95 -10.21 11.96
CA SER A 91 -20.91 -9.19 11.86
C SER A 91 -20.36 -9.03 10.44
N TRP A 92 -20.20 -7.77 10.03
CA TRP A 92 -19.56 -7.33 8.78
C TRP A 92 -18.36 -6.41 9.03
N ASP A 93 -17.84 -6.43 10.26
CA ASP A 93 -16.62 -5.74 10.66
C ASP A 93 -15.52 -6.78 10.87
N SER A 94 -14.48 -6.74 10.04
CA SER A 94 -13.35 -7.66 10.14
C SER A 94 -12.65 -7.55 11.51
N THR A 95 -12.63 -6.37 12.10
CA THR A 95 -12.01 -6.13 13.41
C THR A 95 -12.79 -6.82 14.51
N GLU A 96 -14.12 -6.72 14.47
CA GLU A 96 -14.98 -7.40 15.44
C GLU A 96 -14.84 -8.92 15.34
N VAL A 97 -14.79 -9.46 14.12
CA VAL A 97 -14.59 -10.90 13.90
C VAL A 97 -13.23 -11.37 14.45
N GLU A 98 -12.15 -10.61 14.27
CA GLU A 98 -10.85 -10.93 14.84
C GLU A 98 -10.83 -10.83 16.37
N ASP A 99 -11.53 -9.86 16.95
CA ASP A 99 -11.62 -9.71 18.40
C ASP A 99 -12.40 -10.87 19.05
N ILE A 100 -13.51 -11.31 18.44
CA ILE A 100 -14.24 -12.51 18.87
C ILE A 100 -13.35 -13.75 18.77
N TYR A 101 -12.52 -13.84 17.73
CA TYR A 101 -11.63 -14.98 17.50
C TYR A 101 -10.44 -15.02 18.48
N LEU A 102 -9.98 -13.86 18.97
CA LEU A 102 -8.71 -13.71 19.69
C LEU A 102 -8.55 -14.68 20.88
N PRO A 103 -9.55 -14.89 21.77
CA PRO A 103 -9.44 -15.84 22.88
C PRO A 103 -9.25 -17.31 22.45
N PHE A 104 -9.74 -17.66 21.27
CA PHE A 104 -9.74 -19.01 20.70
C PHE A 104 -8.56 -19.25 19.76
N LYS A 105 -7.78 -18.22 19.45
CA LYS A 105 -6.61 -18.34 18.57
C LYS A 105 -5.60 -19.29 19.22
N PRO A 106 -5.05 -20.29 18.50
CA PRO A 106 -4.02 -21.16 19.05
C PRO A 106 -2.79 -20.36 19.52
N LYS A 107 -2.41 -20.52 20.80
CA LYS A 107 -1.33 -19.78 21.44
C LYS A 107 -0.09 -20.67 21.66
N ARG A 108 1.10 -20.10 21.48
CA ARG A 108 2.36 -20.66 21.99
C ARG A 108 2.36 -20.55 23.51
N ARG A 109 3.11 -21.42 24.21
CA ARG A 109 3.26 -21.44 25.68
C ARG A 109 3.51 -20.03 26.27
N THR A 110 2.44 -19.34 26.67
CA THR A 110 2.47 -17.98 27.25
C THR A 110 2.71 -18.01 28.75
N ARG A 111 3.03 -16.85 29.37
CA ARG A 111 3.11 -16.73 30.84
C ARG A 111 1.78 -17.13 31.50
N ALA A 112 0.66 -16.70 30.92
CA ALA A 112 -0.67 -17.08 31.39
C ALA A 112 -0.92 -18.58 31.23
N GLN A 113 -0.57 -19.20 30.11
CA GLN A 113 -0.69 -20.65 29.93
C GLN A 113 0.17 -21.42 30.93
N MET A 114 1.42 -21.01 31.18
CA MET A 114 2.27 -21.60 32.22
C MET A 114 1.65 -21.46 33.61
N ALA A 115 1.05 -20.30 33.92
CA ALA A 115 0.35 -20.10 35.19
C ALA A 115 -0.92 -20.99 35.30
N ARG A 116 -1.64 -21.20 34.20
CA ARG A 116 -2.78 -22.14 34.14
C ARG A 116 -2.34 -23.60 34.34
N GLU A 117 -1.24 -24.01 33.71
CA GLU A 117 -0.61 -25.33 33.90
C GLU A 117 -0.24 -25.56 35.37
N LYS A 118 0.20 -24.51 36.07
CA LYS A 118 0.49 -24.50 37.51
C LYS A 118 -0.74 -24.41 38.42
N GLY A 119 -1.95 -24.41 37.86
CA GLY A 119 -3.20 -24.38 38.62
C GLY A 119 -3.61 -23.02 39.19
N LEU A 120 -3.09 -21.90 38.66
CA LEU A 120 -3.32 -20.55 39.21
C LEU A 120 -4.56 -19.84 38.64
N GLU A 121 -5.28 -20.43 37.68
CA GLU A 121 -6.51 -19.86 37.11
C GLU A 121 -7.59 -19.56 38.18
N PRO A 122 -7.87 -20.43 39.17
CA PRO A 122 -8.87 -20.13 40.19
C PRO A 122 -8.44 -18.95 41.08
N LEU A 123 -7.14 -18.74 41.32
CA LEU A 123 -6.64 -17.57 42.05
C LEU A 123 -6.92 -16.27 41.27
N ALA A 124 -6.61 -16.25 39.97
CA ALA A 124 -6.94 -15.13 39.09
C ALA A 124 -8.45 -14.79 39.12
N GLN A 125 -9.31 -15.81 39.05
CA GLN A 125 -10.76 -15.63 39.13
C GLN A 125 -11.21 -15.09 40.49
N ARG A 126 -10.60 -15.55 41.60
CA ARG A 126 -10.90 -15.02 42.95
C ARG A 126 -10.56 -13.53 43.06
N LEU A 127 -9.38 -13.11 42.58
CA LEU A 127 -8.98 -11.70 42.62
C LEU A 127 -9.97 -10.79 41.86
N LEU A 128 -10.51 -11.25 40.73
CA LEU A 128 -11.49 -10.50 39.93
C LEU A 128 -12.90 -10.50 40.53
N LEU A 129 -13.39 -11.67 40.98
CA LEU A 129 -14.77 -11.86 41.43
C LEU A 129 -14.99 -11.49 42.90
N ARG A 130 -13.96 -11.67 43.74
CA ARG A 130 -13.97 -11.40 45.19
C ARG A 130 -12.86 -10.42 45.58
N PRO A 131 -12.93 -9.17 45.10
CA PRO A 131 -11.86 -8.20 45.29
C PRO A 131 -11.63 -7.77 46.75
N GLN A 132 -12.56 -8.09 47.66
CA GLN A 132 -12.46 -7.77 49.08
C GLN A 132 -11.64 -8.79 49.88
N ASP A 133 -11.42 -9.98 49.33
CA ASP A 133 -10.63 -11.02 49.98
C ASP A 133 -9.14 -10.61 49.96
N ASP A 134 -8.36 -11.12 50.90
CA ASP A 134 -6.94 -10.80 51.07
C ASP A 134 -6.10 -11.57 50.01
N PRO A 135 -5.49 -10.89 49.01
CA PRO A 135 -4.79 -11.55 47.92
C PRO A 135 -3.66 -12.48 48.39
N GLU A 136 -2.89 -12.05 49.38
CA GLU A 136 -1.75 -12.78 49.92
C GLU A 136 -2.23 -14.07 50.61
N LEU A 137 -3.29 -14.00 51.42
CA LEU A 137 -3.87 -15.16 52.08
C LEU A 137 -4.54 -16.13 51.09
N GLU A 138 -5.23 -15.60 50.08
CA GLU A 138 -5.82 -16.41 49.01
C GLU A 138 -4.72 -17.16 48.23
N ALA A 139 -3.57 -16.53 47.99
CA ALA A 139 -2.44 -17.11 47.29
C ALA A 139 -1.77 -18.28 48.04
N GLU A 140 -1.80 -18.31 49.37
CA GLU A 140 -1.24 -19.42 50.17
C GLU A 140 -1.89 -20.78 49.81
N SER A 141 -3.16 -20.77 49.41
CA SER A 141 -3.89 -21.99 49.04
C SER A 141 -3.46 -22.58 47.69
N PHE A 142 -2.59 -21.89 46.94
CA PHE A 142 -2.14 -22.27 45.60
C PHE A 142 -0.66 -22.64 45.53
N LEU A 143 0.04 -22.69 46.67
CA LEU A 143 1.45 -23.10 46.73
C LEU A 143 1.61 -24.59 46.39
N ASN A 144 2.65 -24.89 45.63
CA ASN A 144 3.01 -26.24 45.20
C ASN A 144 4.50 -26.33 44.82
N ASP A 145 4.97 -27.49 44.37
CA ASP A 145 6.38 -27.71 44.01
C ASP A 145 6.89 -26.76 42.90
N GLU A 146 5.99 -26.22 42.06
CA GLU A 146 6.31 -25.27 41.00
C GLU A 146 5.99 -23.80 41.34
N VAL A 147 5.36 -23.56 42.51
CA VAL A 147 4.93 -22.24 43.02
C VAL A 147 5.23 -22.18 44.52
N ASP A 148 6.42 -21.71 44.85
CA ASP A 148 7.00 -21.79 46.19
C ASP A 148 6.60 -20.65 47.13
N THR A 149 6.11 -19.53 46.58
CA THR A 149 5.83 -18.30 47.34
C THR A 149 4.48 -17.68 46.95
N PRO A 150 3.78 -17.00 47.88
CA PRO A 150 2.55 -16.27 47.56
C PRO A 150 2.75 -15.24 46.45
N GLU A 151 3.90 -14.57 46.40
CA GLU A 151 4.23 -13.63 45.32
C GLU A 151 4.34 -14.33 43.95
N ALA A 152 4.90 -15.54 43.88
CA ALA A 152 4.93 -16.31 42.63
C ALA A 152 3.51 -16.71 42.18
N ALA A 153 2.64 -17.07 43.13
CA ALA A 153 1.23 -17.39 42.84
C ALA A 153 0.47 -16.14 42.35
N LEU A 154 0.64 -15.00 43.02
CA LEU A 154 0.06 -13.71 42.63
C LEU A 154 0.59 -13.25 41.27
N GLN A 155 1.90 -13.39 40.99
CA GLN A 155 2.46 -13.09 39.67
C GLN A 155 1.82 -13.94 38.57
N GLY A 156 1.67 -15.25 38.78
CA GLY A 156 1.00 -16.11 37.81
C GLY A 156 -0.49 -15.75 37.62
N ALA A 157 -1.19 -15.39 38.71
CA ALA A 157 -2.56 -14.88 38.62
C ALA A 157 -2.63 -13.56 37.83
N ARG A 158 -1.69 -12.63 38.05
CA ARG A 158 -1.57 -11.38 37.27
C ARG A 158 -1.30 -11.65 35.79
N ASP A 159 -0.45 -12.61 35.46
CA ASP A 159 -0.16 -12.99 34.06
C ASP A 159 -1.42 -13.50 33.35
N ILE A 160 -2.27 -14.27 34.03
CA ILE A 160 -3.58 -14.73 33.53
C ILE A 160 -4.54 -13.56 33.33
N ILE A 161 -4.68 -12.69 34.34
CA ILE A 161 -5.55 -11.51 34.28
C ILE A 161 -5.10 -10.58 33.16
N ALA A 162 -3.79 -10.38 32.98
CA ALA A 162 -3.25 -9.54 31.93
C ALA A 162 -3.59 -10.06 30.53
N GLU A 163 -3.55 -11.38 30.32
CA GLU A 163 -4.00 -12.00 29.07
C GLU A 163 -5.51 -11.79 28.86
N GLN A 164 -6.34 -12.02 29.89
CA GLN A 164 -7.79 -11.79 29.83
C GLN A 164 -8.14 -10.34 29.47
N ILE A 165 -7.48 -9.36 30.10
CA ILE A 165 -7.67 -7.92 29.80
C ILE A 165 -7.25 -7.61 28.36
N SER A 166 -6.16 -8.24 27.87
CA SER A 166 -5.65 -7.98 26.52
C SER A 166 -6.55 -8.50 25.40
N GLU A 167 -7.36 -9.52 25.72
CA GLU A 167 -8.27 -10.19 24.80
C GLU A 167 -9.72 -9.72 24.93
N ASP A 168 -10.03 -8.91 25.95
CA ASP A 168 -11.34 -8.31 26.14
C ASP A 168 -11.64 -7.28 25.05
N GLU A 169 -12.73 -7.52 24.31
CA GLU A 169 -13.19 -6.70 23.20
C GLU A 169 -13.36 -5.23 23.62
N GLN A 170 -13.87 -4.96 24.84
CA GLN A 170 -14.11 -3.58 25.30
C GLN A 170 -12.81 -2.83 25.62
N SER A 171 -11.81 -3.54 26.15
CA SER A 171 -10.48 -2.99 26.44
C SER A 171 -9.76 -2.63 25.15
N ARG A 172 -9.82 -3.53 24.15
CA ARG A 172 -9.28 -3.27 22.80
C ARG A 172 -9.99 -2.10 22.14
N GLN A 173 -11.32 -2.07 22.19
CA GLN A 173 -12.10 -0.98 21.61
C GLN A 173 -11.84 0.36 22.28
N THR A 174 -11.65 0.39 23.60
CA THR A 174 -11.25 1.61 24.33
C THR A 174 -9.93 2.15 23.81
N LEU A 175 -8.93 1.28 23.63
CA LEU A 175 -7.64 1.69 23.08
C LEU A 175 -7.72 2.13 21.61
N ARG A 176 -8.52 1.45 20.77
CA ARG A 176 -8.72 1.91 19.38
C ARG A 176 -9.31 3.31 19.31
N HIS A 177 -10.23 3.65 20.21
CA HIS A 177 -10.77 5.01 20.29
C HIS A 177 -9.69 6.04 20.66
N ILE A 178 -8.82 5.69 21.61
CA ILE A 178 -7.68 6.55 21.98
C ILE A 178 -6.75 6.72 20.78
N TYR A 179 -6.30 5.64 20.16
CA TYR A 179 -5.39 5.68 19.01
C TYR A 179 -5.98 6.47 17.83
N THR A 180 -7.24 6.25 17.50
CA THR A 180 -7.92 6.97 16.40
C THR A 180 -7.88 8.49 16.59
N ARG A 181 -8.01 8.96 17.83
CA ARG A 181 -8.11 10.40 18.12
C ARG A 181 -6.76 11.05 18.38
N GLU A 182 -5.85 10.32 19.02
CA GLU A 182 -4.69 10.86 19.73
C GLU A 182 -3.38 10.14 19.43
N ALA A 183 -3.38 9.09 18.58
CA ALA A 183 -2.12 8.44 18.22
C ALA A 183 -1.17 9.45 17.56
N VAL A 184 0.10 9.31 17.92
CA VAL A 184 1.22 10.07 17.37
C VAL A 184 2.12 9.07 16.66
N ILE A 185 2.42 9.35 15.40
CA ILE A 185 3.47 8.64 14.67
C ILE A 185 4.79 9.35 14.98
N THR A 186 5.78 8.58 15.44
CA THR A 186 7.11 9.07 15.75
C THR A 186 8.14 8.29 14.94
N SER A 187 9.07 9.00 14.32
CA SER A 187 10.22 8.42 13.62
C SER A 187 11.52 8.89 14.24
N LYS A 188 12.42 7.94 14.52
CA LYS A 188 13.76 8.22 15.06
C LYS A 188 14.84 7.51 14.26
N ALA A 189 15.98 8.16 14.07
CA ALA A 189 17.14 7.52 13.46
C ALA A 189 17.64 6.33 14.30
N VAL A 190 17.97 5.23 13.63
CA VAL A 190 18.63 4.09 14.27
C VAL A 190 20.08 4.47 14.60
N LYS A 191 20.49 4.24 15.85
CA LYS A 191 21.84 4.57 16.33
C LYS A 191 22.91 3.90 15.46
N GLY A 192 23.84 4.68 14.93
CA GLY A 192 24.94 4.20 14.08
C GLY A 192 24.60 4.09 12.58
N LYS A 193 23.37 4.42 12.16
CA LYS A 193 22.98 4.46 10.73
C LYS A 193 22.83 5.89 10.19
N ALA A 194 22.66 6.89 11.05
CA ALA A 194 22.41 8.28 10.67
C ALA A 194 23.51 8.92 9.81
N ASP A 195 24.78 8.52 10.01
CA ASP A 195 25.94 9.11 9.33
C ASP A 195 26.25 8.46 7.97
N THR A 196 25.45 7.48 7.55
CA THR A 196 25.64 6.81 6.26
C THR A 196 25.12 7.67 5.10
N PRO A 197 25.77 7.67 3.92
CA PRO A 197 25.26 8.39 2.74
C PRO A 197 23.82 8.01 2.39
N GLU A 198 23.47 6.74 2.60
CA GLU A 198 22.13 6.21 2.35
C GLU A 198 21.08 6.76 3.32
N ALA A 199 21.47 7.20 4.52
CA ALA A 199 20.56 7.77 5.50
C ALA A 199 20.25 9.26 5.25
N ALA A 200 21.06 9.95 4.44
CA ALA A 200 20.87 11.38 4.15
C ALA A 200 19.49 11.71 3.55
N LYS A 201 18.90 10.78 2.78
CA LYS A 201 17.54 10.93 2.20
C LYS A 201 16.41 10.88 3.24
N TYR A 202 16.69 10.43 4.47
CA TYR A 202 15.73 10.34 5.57
C TYR A 202 15.96 11.36 6.67
N ARG A 203 16.86 12.34 6.44
CA ARG A 203 17.28 13.32 7.47
C ARG A 203 16.09 14.07 8.08
N ASP A 204 15.09 14.40 7.27
CA ASP A 204 13.89 15.11 7.71
C ASP A 204 13.03 14.27 8.68
N TYR A 205 13.27 12.95 8.77
CA TYR A 205 12.56 12.00 9.61
C TYR A 205 13.41 11.43 10.76
N PHE A 206 14.61 11.96 11.01
CA PHE A 206 15.50 11.46 12.09
C PHE A 206 15.00 11.75 13.50
N ASP A 207 14.20 12.82 13.67
CA ASP A 207 13.49 13.14 14.91
C ASP A 207 12.16 13.80 14.52
N TRP A 208 11.21 12.98 14.12
CA TRP A 208 9.90 13.42 13.65
C TRP A 208 8.80 12.91 14.57
N SER A 209 7.80 13.76 14.84
CA SER A 209 6.65 13.42 15.66
C SER A 209 5.44 14.24 15.21
N GLU A 210 4.35 13.57 14.85
CA GLU A 210 3.09 14.24 14.48
C GLU A 210 1.86 13.39 14.79
N PRO A 211 0.65 14.00 14.91
CA PRO A 211 -0.58 13.23 15.02
C PRO A 211 -0.78 12.31 13.81
N LEU A 212 -1.02 11.02 14.03
CA LEU A 212 -1.18 10.01 12.97
C LEU A 212 -2.26 10.42 11.97
N LYS A 213 -3.39 10.94 12.45
CA LYS A 213 -4.52 11.43 11.62
C LYS A 213 -4.18 12.59 10.68
N ARG A 214 -3.04 13.26 10.87
CA ARG A 214 -2.54 14.36 10.01
C ARG A 214 -1.35 13.93 9.16
N CYS A 215 -0.84 12.72 9.34
CA CYS A 215 0.25 12.20 8.55
C CYS A 215 -0.25 11.93 7.13
N THR A 216 0.42 12.49 6.13
CA THR A 216 0.05 12.31 4.73
C THR A 216 0.63 11.00 4.19
N SER A 217 -0.01 10.41 3.18
CA SER A 217 0.45 9.19 2.51
C SER A 217 1.95 9.23 2.18
N HIS A 218 2.44 10.30 1.52
CA HIS A 218 3.85 10.42 1.15
C HIS A 218 4.82 10.41 2.36
N ARG A 219 4.44 11.05 3.48
CA ARG A 219 5.29 11.08 4.70
C ARG A 219 5.30 9.71 5.37
N LEU A 220 4.13 9.07 5.45
CA LEU A 220 4.02 7.73 6.01
C LEU A 220 4.84 6.73 5.19
N LEU A 221 4.73 6.73 3.86
CA LEU A 221 5.51 5.85 2.98
C LEU A 221 7.00 6.13 3.08
N ALA A 222 7.43 7.39 3.15
CA ALA A 222 8.83 7.74 3.34
C ALA A 222 9.40 7.19 4.67
N MET A 223 8.65 7.36 5.77
CA MET A 223 9.04 6.84 7.08
C MET A 223 9.09 5.30 7.07
N ARG A 224 8.07 4.63 6.51
CA ARG A 224 8.02 3.15 6.42
C ARG A 224 9.12 2.58 5.54
N ARG A 225 9.50 3.27 4.47
CA ARG A 225 10.66 2.90 3.67
C ARG A 225 11.97 3.03 4.45
N GLY A 226 12.14 4.12 5.18
CA GLY A 226 13.31 4.27 6.05
C GLY A 226 13.37 3.21 7.15
N GLU A 227 12.22 2.75 7.64
CA GLU A 227 12.11 1.61 8.56
C GLU A 227 12.47 0.28 7.91
N SER A 228 11.96 -0.03 6.73
CA SER A 228 12.27 -1.28 6.02
C SER A 228 13.75 -1.37 5.59
N GLU A 229 14.37 -0.23 5.30
CA GLU A 229 15.81 -0.12 5.03
C GLU A 229 16.66 -0.09 6.32
N GLY A 230 16.05 -0.12 7.50
CA GLY A 230 16.73 -0.16 8.80
C GLY A 230 17.42 1.14 9.23
N VAL A 231 17.06 2.27 8.61
CA VAL A 231 17.59 3.61 8.93
C VAL A 231 16.76 4.30 10.01
N LEU A 232 15.44 4.09 9.98
CA LEU A 232 14.49 4.68 10.91
C LEU A 232 13.87 3.60 11.81
N ARG A 233 13.43 4.02 12.99
CA ARG A 233 12.49 3.28 13.84
C ARG A 233 11.21 4.09 13.90
N VAL A 234 10.10 3.50 13.44
CA VAL A 234 8.80 4.16 13.41
C VAL A 234 7.89 3.52 14.45
N THR A 235 7.27 4.34 15.29
CA THR A 235 6.33 3.88 16.32
C THR A 235 5.04 4.67 16.25
N ILE A 236 3.93 4.01 16.57
CA ILE A 236 2.60 4.61 16.69
C ILE A 236 2.09 4.34 18.10
N THR A 237 1.99 5.39 18.90
CA THR A 237 1.57 5.28 20.30
C THR A 237 0.55 6.36 20.62
N PRO A 238 -0.25 6.21 21.69
CA PRO A 238 -1.01 7.31 22.23
C PRO A 238 -0.08 8.47 22.61
N ALA A 239 -0.61 9.69 22.60
CA ALA A 239 0.11 10.84 23.13
C ALA A 239 0.39 10.74 24.64
N ASP A 240 -0.43 9.96 25.37
CA ASP A 240 -0.34 9.76 26.82
C ASP A 240 -0.57 8.27 27.16
N ASP A 241 0.54 7.55 27.37
CA ASP A 241 0.55 6.12 27.72
C ASP A 241 -0.08 5.85 29.09
N ASP A 242 0.10 6.76 30.06
CA ASP A 242 -0.38 6.57 31.43
C ASP A 242 -1.90 6.71 31.47
N ARG A 243 -2.44 7.70 30.76
CA ARG A 243 -3.89 7.86 30.61
C ARG A 243 -4.54 6.71 29.86
N ALA A 244 -3.87 6.15 28.85
CA ALA A 244 -4.35 4.97 28.14
C ALA A 244 -4.39 3.74 29.06
N THR A 245 -3.34 3.56 29.88
CA THR A 245 -3.27 2.51 30.90
C THR A 245 -4.41 2.65 31.92
N GLU A 246 -4.64 3.86 32.43
CA GLU A 246 -5.69 4.14 33.41
C GLU A 246 -7.08 3.82 32.86
N GLN A 247 -7.36 4.19 31.60
CA GLN A 247 -8.67 3.91 30.99
C GLN A 247 -8.95 2.42 30.85
N VAL A 248 -7.94 1.60 30.52
CA VAL A 248 -8.08 0.14 30.51
C VAL A 248 -8.29 -0.38 31.93
N ALA A 249 -7.47 0.07 32.88
CA ALA A 249 -7.53 -0.39 34.28
C ALA A 249 -8.85 -0.08 34.98
N ARG A 250 -9.46 1.10 34.72
CA ARG A 250 -10.74 1.56 35.32
C ARG A 250 -11.90 0.57 35.19
N ARG A 251 -11.87 -0.31 34.19
CA ARG A 251 -12.88 -1.35 33.99
C ARG A 251 -12.78 -2.49 35.01
N TYR A 252 -11.57 -2.78 35.47
CA TYR A 252 -11.26 -3.97 36.27
C TYR A 252 -10.95 -3.62 37.72
N VAL A 253 -10.25 -2.52 37.94
CA VAL A 253 -9.84 -2.06 39.27
C VAL A 253 -11.06 -1.51 40.01
N LYS A 254 -11.33 -2.07 41.19
CA LYS A 254 -12.33 -1.55 42.13
C LYS A 254 -11.58 -0.83 43.26
N PRO A 255 -11.54 0.51 43.27
CA PRO A 255 -10.80 1.26 44.29
C PRO A 255 -11.26 0.94 45.71
N GLY A 256 -10.32 0.90 46.65
CA GLY A 256 -10.59 0.62 48.06
C GLY A 256 -10.80 -0.86 48.41
N THR A 257 -10.64 -1.77 47.45
CA THR A 257 -10.67 -3.22 47.69
C THR A 257 -9.26 -3.76 47.93
N ARG A 258 -9.13 -4.91 48.61
CA ARG A 258 -7.82 -5.50 48.93
C ARG A 258 -7.08 -5.99 47.68
N ALA A 259 -7.79 -6.49 46.67
CA ALA A 259 -7.20 -6.93 45.41
C ALA A 259 -6.82 -5.78 44.46
N ALA A 260 -7.18 -4.53 44.76
CA ALA A 260 -7.06 -3.41 43.82
C ALA A 260 -5.64 -3.24 43.25
N GLU A 261 -4.61 -3.31 44.10
CA GLU A 261 -3.21 -3.19 43.70
C GLU A 261 -2.79 -4.32 42.73
N GLN A 262 -3.19 -5.57 43.02
CA GLN A 262 -2.86 -6.70 42.16
C GLN A 262 -3.55 -6.59 40.79
N ILE A 263 -4.78 -6.10 40.74
CA ILE A 263 -5.50 -5.86 39.48
C ILE A 263 -4.88 -4.69 38.70
N GLU A 264 -4.45 -3.63 39.38
CA GLU A 264 -3.78 -2.48 38.75
C GLU A 264 -2.43 -2.87 38.13
N LEU A 265 -1.65 -3.70 38.83
CA LEU A 265 -0.41 -4.28 38.31
C LEU A 265 -0.67 -5.16 37.09
N ALA A 266 -1.70 -6.02 37.13
CA ALA A 266 -2.09 -6.85 35.99
C ALA A 266 -2.56 -6.01 34.79
N ALA A 267 -3.39 -4.99 35.01
CA ALA A 267 -3.87 -4.10 33.94
C ALA A 267 -2.74 -3.28 33.31
N THR A 268 -1.78 -2.83 34.13
CA THR A 268 -0.59 -2.12 33.64
C THR A 268 0.29 -3.02 32.77
N ASP A 269 0.50 -4.26 33.18
CA ASP A 269 1.23 -5.25 32.38
C ASP A 269 0.46 -5.61 31.10
N ALA A 270 -0.86 -5.79 31.18
CA ALA A 270 -1.73 -6.01 30.02
C ALA A 270 -1.58 -4.90 28.99
N TYR A 271 -1.62 -3.64 29.42
CA TYR A 271 -1.42 -2.49 28.55
C TYR A 271 -0.03 -2.51 27.90
N LYS A 272 1.02 -2.50 28.72
CA LYS A 272 2.40 -2.30 28.24
C LYS A 272 2.91 -3.45 27.37
N ARG A 273 2.61 -4.69 27.78
CA ARG A 273 3.21 -5.90 27.17
C ARG A 273 2.37 -6.47 26.03
N LEU A 274 1.04 -6.36 26.10
CA LEU A 274 0.14 -7.08 25.20
C LEU A 274 -0.69 -6.14 24.33
N LEU A 275 -1.47 -5.24 24.94
CA LEU A 275 -2.39 -4.37 24.21
C LEU A 275 -1.68 -3.33 23.36
N ARG A 276 -0.73 -2.57 23.93
CA ARG A 276 -0.03 -1.51 23.20
C ARG A 276 0.67 -2.04 21.93
N PRO A 277 1.48 -3.12 21.97
CA PRO A 277 2.10 -3.65 20.76
C PRO A 277 1.08 -4.19 19.74
N SER A 278 -0.01 -4.82 20.21
CA SER A 278 -1.09 -5.31 19.33
C SER A 278 -1.78 -4.16 18.60
N ILE A 279 -2.25 -3.16 19.34
CA ILE A 279 -2.99 -2.02 18.79
C ILE A 279 -2.07 -1.14 17.94
N GLU A 280 -0.80 -0.97 18.32
CA GLU A 280 0.20 -0.30 17.48
C GLU A 280 0.38 -1.02 16.13
N THR A 281 0.41 -2.36 16.13
CA THR A 281 0.50 -3.17 14.90
C THR A 281 -0.75 -2.99 14.03
N GLU A 282 -1.94 -2.98 14.63
CA GLU A 282 -3.20 -2.72 13.93
C GLU A 282 -3.17 -1.34 13.25
N PHE A 283 -2.84 -0.27 13.99
CA PHE A 283 -2.78 1.07 13.42
C PHE A 283 -1.64 1.24 12.42
N ALA A 284 -0.53 0.52 12.58
CA ALA A 284 0.54 0.48 11.58
C ALA A 284 0.06 -0.11 10.25
N ALA A 285 -0.70 -1.22 10.30
CA ALA A 285 -1.26 -1.85 9.12
C ALA A 285 -2.32 -0.97 8.45
N THR A 286 -3.31 -0.49 9.20
CA THR A 286 -4.41 0.33 8.63
C THR A 286 -3.92 1.66 8.08
N SER A 287 -2.98 2.34 8.76
CA SER A 287 -2.42 3.60 8.24
C SER A 287 -1.55 3.39 7.00
N LYS A 288 -0.90 2.22 6.87
CA LYS A 288 -0.17 1.83 5.66
C LYS A 288 -1.13 1.55 4.51
N GLU A 289 -2.19 0.78 4.75
CA GLU A 289 -3.22 0.48 3.76
C GLU A 289 -3.85 1.76 3.19
N GLN A 290 -4.26 2.69 4.06
CA GLN A 290 -4.80 4.00 3.65
C GLN A 290 -3.79 4.83 2.85
N ALA A 291 -2.50 4.79 3.23
CA ALA A 291 -1.45 5.48 2.49
C ALA A 291 -1.23 4.87 1.10
N ASP A 292 -1.31 3.55 0.99
CA ASP A 292 -1.19 2.82 -0.27
C ASP A 292 -2.34 3.13 -1.21
N GLU A 293 -3.58 3.08 -0.71
CA GLU A 293 -4.78 3.43 -1.50
C GLU A 293 -4.67 4.84 -2.10
N GLU A 294 -4.27 5.82 -1.28
CA GLU A 294 -4.10 7.20 -1.72
C GLU A 294 -2.98 7.33 -2.78
N ALA A 295 -1.83 6.69 -2.54
CA ALA A 295 -0.70 6.74 -3.46
C ALA A 295 -1.02 6.05 -4.79
N ILE A 296 -1.65 4.87 -4.74
CA ILE A 296 -2.08 4.10 -5.91
C ILE A 296 -3.10 4.90 -6.73
N ARG A 297 -4.04 5.62 -6.07
CA ARG A 297 -4.97 6.50 -6.78
C ARG A 297 -4.25 7.62 -7.55
N VAL A 298 -3.22 8.22 -6.95
CA VAL A 298 -2.39 9.23 -7.62
C VAL A 298 -1.62 8.60 -8.79
N PHE A 299 -1.04 7.42 -8.61
CA PHE A 299 -0.32 6.68 -9.66
C PHE A 299 -1.23 6.33 -10.85
N ALA A 300 -2.44 5.84 -10.58
CA ALA A 300 -3.44 5.56 -11.61
C ALA A 300 -3.83 6.83 -12.38
N THR A 301 -3.98 7.96 -11.68
CA THR A 301 -4.26 9.26 -12.30
C THR A 301 -3.12 9.71 -13.22
N ASN A 302 -1.87 9.59 -12.76
CA ASN A 302 -0.69 9.93 -13.54
C ASN A 302 -0.54 9.03 -14.77
N LEU A 303 -0.75 7.71 -14.61
CA LEU A 303 -0.74 6.77 -15.73
C LEU A 303 -1.81 7.12 -16.76
N LYS A 304 -3.04 7.42 -16.32
CA LYS A 304 -4.13 7.83 -17.20
C LYS A 304 -3.78 9.08 -18.00
N GLN A 305 -3.15 10.08 -17.38
CA GLN A 305 -2.69 11.29 -18.06
C GLN A 305 -1.61 11.00 -19.12
N LEU A 306 -0.68 10.08 -18.81
CA LEU A 306 0.35 9.65 -19.78
C LEU A 306 -0.26 8.90 -20.97
N LEU A 307 -1.17 7.96 -20.71
CA LEU A 307 -1.80 7.15 -21.75
C LEU A 307 -2.72 7.97 -22.66
N LEU A 308 -3.42 8.96 -22.12
CA LEU A 308 -4.34 9.82 -22.86
C LEU A 308 -3.72 11.15 -23.28
N ALA A 309 -2.39 11.25 -23.26
CA ALA A 309 -1.69 12.42 -23.78
C ALA A 309 -2.03 12.61 -25.28
N PRO A 310 -2.24 13.85 -25.77
CA PRO A 310 -2.60 14.08 -27.15
C PRO A 310 -1.56 13.52 -28.13
N PRO A 311 -1.95 12.65 -29.08
CA PRO A 311 -1.02 12.13 -30.08
C PRO A 311 -0.69 13.22 -31.12
N LEU A 312 0.58 13.30 -31.54
CA LEU A 312 0.98 14.15 -32.66
C LEU A 312 0.45 13.60 -34.01
N GLY A 313 0.19 12.29 -34.06
CA GLY A 313 -0.28 11.59 -35.24
C GLY A 313 0.85 11.24 -36.22
N GLN A 314 0.46 11.00 -37.47
CA GLN A 314 1.34 10.48 -38.52
C GLN A 314 2.29 11.56 -39.06
N ARG A 315 3.42 11.75 -38.38
CA ARG A 315 4.49 12.67 -38.77
C ARG A 315 5.85 12.00 -38.74
N ARG A 316 6.79 12.52 -39.53
CA ARG A 316 8.19 12.08 -39.48
C ARG A 316 8.87 12.64 -38.24
N ILE A 317 9.24 11.75 -37.32
CA ILE A 317 9.74 12.13 -35.99
C ILE A 317 11.20 11.75 -35.82
N MET A 318 12.01 12.68 -35.32
CA MET A 318 13.33 12.38 -34.77
C MET A 318 13.20 12.10 -33.28
N GLY A 319 13.51 10.87 -32.85
CA GLY A 319 13.59 10.51 -31.43
C GLY A 319 15.02 10.69 -30.92
N ILE A 320 15.18 11.32 -29.76
CA ILE A 320 16.48 11.50 -29.10
C ILE A 320 16.38 10.97 -27.67
N ASP A 321 17.16 9.93 -27.38
CA ASP A 321 17.41 9.41 -26.03
C ASP A 321 18.71 10.05 -25.47
N PRO A 322 18.61 11.06 -24.60
CA PRO A 322 19.74 11.85 -24.14
C PRO A 322 20.74 11.06 -23.30
N GLY A 323 21.98 11.56 -23.22
CA GLY A 323 22.97 10.99 -22.32
C GLY A 323 24.28 11.75 -22.31
N PHE A 324 24.94 11.76 -21.15
CA PHE A 324 26.28 12.34 -20.98
C PHE A 324 27.35 11.39 -21.54
N ARG A 325 27.79 10.43 -20.71
CA ARG A 325 28.93 9.54 -21.01
C ARG A 325 28.69 8.63 -22.21
N THR A 326 27.48 8.14 -22.37
CA THR A 326 27.09 7.21 -23.46
C THR A 326 26.65 7.93 -24.73
N GLY A 327 26.54 9.26 -24.70
CA GLY A 327 26.02 10.07 -25.79
C GLY A 327 24.50 10.04 -25.93
N CYS A 328 23.99 10.89 -26.81
CA CYS A 328 22.58 10.94 -27.17
C CYS A 328 22.35 10.02 -28.38
N LYS A 329 21.39 9.11 -28.26
CA LYS A 329 21.01 8.18 -29.32
C LYS A 329 19.89 8.83 -30.13
N VAL A 330 20.14 9.03 -31.42
CA VAL A 330 19.24 9.72 -32.34
C VAL A 330 18.66 8.69 -33.30
N VAL A 331 17.35 8.71 -33.48
CA VAL A 331 16.64 7.89 -34.47
C VAL A 331 15.77 8.79 -35.35
N CYS A 332 15.60 8.42 -36.61
CA CYS A 332 14.64 9.04 -37.53
C CYS A 332 13.57 8.02 -37.87
N LEU A 333 12.31 8.38 -37.63
CA LEU A 333 11.13 7.56 -37.88
C LEU A 333 10.33 8.13 -39.05
N ASP A 334 9.73 7.26 -39.86
CA ASP A 334 8.74 7.70 -40.84
C ASP A 334 7.40 8.06 -40.19
N ALA A 335 6.43 8.49 -41.01
CA ALA A 335 5.10 8.88 -40.53
C ALA A 335 4.27 7.72 -39.96
N GLN A 336 4.70 6.47 -40.17
CA GLN A 336 4.09 5.26 -39.64
C GLN A 336 4.85 4.74 -38.41
N GLY A 337 5.95 5.40 -38.01
CA GLY A 337 6.78 5.01 -36.88
C GLY A 337 7.81 3.90 -37.19
N ALA A 338 8.08 3.60 -38.46
CA ALA A 338 9.15 2.69 -38.84
C ALA A 338 10.53 3.38 -38.72
N LEU A 339 11.52 2.63 -38.25
CA LEU A 339 12.89 3.14 -38.08
C LEU A 339 13.58 3.28 -39.45
N LEU A 340 13.93 4.52 -39.82
CA LEU A 340 14.66 4.82 -41.05
C LEU A 340 16.18 4.90 -40.82
N HIS A 341 16.59 5.44 -39.67
CA HIS A 341 17.99 5.68 -39.36
C HIS A 341 18.25 5.75 -37.86
N ASN A 342 19.47 5.39 -37.45
CA ASN A 342 19.97 5.68 -36.11
C ASN A 342 21.43 6.15 -36.17
N GLU A 343 21.81 7.06 -35.27
CA GLU A 343 23.17 7.54 -35.07
C GLU A 343 23.37 7.91 -33.58
N THR A 344 24.59 7.78 -33.06
CA THR A 344 24.92 8.26 -31.71
C THR A 344 25.78 9.51 -31.82
N ILE A 345 25.35 10.59 -31.15
CA ILE A 345 26.06 11.87 -31.07
C ILE A 345 26.55 12.12 -29.64
N TYR A 346 27.58 12.94 -29.48
CA TYR A 346 28.19 13.22 -28.17
C TYR A 346 28.26 14.72 -27.87
N PRO A 347 27.12 15.43 -27.79
CA PRO A 347 27.12 16.88 -27.60
C PRO A 347 27.60 17.32 -26.21
N HIS A 348 27.47 16.45 -25.21
CA HIS A 348 27.64 16.76 -23.78
C HIS A 348 28.96 16.20 -23.20
N PRO A 349 29.33 16.57 -21.95
CA PRO A 349 30.45 15.96 -21.25
C PRO A 349 30.32 14.43 -21.17
N PRO A 350 31.43 13.68 -21.24
CA PRO A 350 32.82 14.15 -21.21
C PRO A 350 33.41 14.48 -22.59
N LYS A 351 32.75 14.13 -23.70
CA LYS A 351 33.33 14.29 -25.04
C LYS A 351 33.17 15.71 -25.61
N ASN A 352 32.06 16.39 -25.32
CA ASN A 352 31.78 17.76 -25.74
C ASN A 352 31.95 18.00 -27.26
N GLU A 353 31.50 17.06 -28.09
CA GLU A 353 31.54 17.16 -29.55
C GLU A 353 30.34 17.97 -30.09
N THR A 354 30.01 19.10 -29.44
CA THR A 354 28.78 19.88 -29.69
C THR A 354 28.62 20.28 -31.16
N VAL A 355 29.65 20.88 -31.76
CA VAL A 355 29.61 21.32 -33.18
C VAL A 355 29.35 20.15 -34.14
N ARG A 356 29.96 18.99 -33.88
CA ARG A 356 29.76 17.79 -34.70
C ARG A 356 28.35 17.24 -34.55
N ALA A 357 27.84 17.22 -33.32
CA ALA A 357 26.47 16.83 -33.02
C ALA A 357 25.45 17.74 -33.71
N GLU A 358 25.65 19.07 -33.68
CA GLU A 358 24.79 20.04 -34.39
C GLU A 358 24.78 19.80 -35.90
N GLN A 359 25.95 19.55 -36.51
CA GLN A 359 26.05 19.25 -37.94
C GLN A 359 25.31 17.95 -38.30
N ALA A 360 25.46 16.91 -37.48
CA ALA A 360 24.75 15.65 -37.66
C ALA A 360 23.23 15.85 -37.55
N LEU A 361 22.75 16.56 -36.52
CA LEU A 361 21.33 16.86 -36.34
C LEU A 361 20.76 17.64 -37.53
N ARG A 362 21.43 18.71 -37.99
CA ARG A 362 20.98 19.48 -39.17
C ARG A 362 20.90 18.62 -40.43
N ARG A 363 21.89 17.74 -40.64
CA ARG A 363 21.91 16.79 -41.75
C ARG A 363 20.71 15.84 -41.66
N LEU A 364 20.50 15.19 -40.52
CA LEU A 364 19.42 14.23 -40.32
C LEU A 364 18.03 14.87 -40.45
N LEU A 365 17.83 16.06 -39.87
CA LEU A 365 16.57 16.82 -39.99
C LEU A 365 16.21 17.06 -41.46
N LYS A 366 17.20 17.40 -42.29
CA LYS A 366 17.02 17.63 -43.72
C LYS A 366 16.84 16.33 -44.51
N ASP A 367 17.74 15.37 -44.34
CA ASP A 367 17.80 14.14 -45.12
C ASP A 367 16.52 13.29 -44.96
N TYR A 368 15.94 13.29 -43.76
CA TYR A 368 14.73 12.52 -43.45
C TYR A 368 13.44 13.35 -43.48
N ALA A 369 13.53 14.66 -43.78
CA ALA A 369 12.40 15.60 -43.76
C ALA A 369 11.61 15.51 -42.46
N VAL A 370 12.32 15.66 -41.33
CA VAL A 370 11.74 15.56 -39.99
C VAL A 370 10.80 16.74 -39.74
N GLU A 371 9.64 16.44 -39.17
CA GLU A 371 8.60 17.43 -38.85
C GLU A 371 8.53 17.72 -37.35
N ALA A 372 8.97 16.77 -36.51
CA ALA A 372 9.03 16.97 -35.07
C ALA A 372 10.21 16.21 -34.42
N VAL A 373 10.71 16.76 -33.31
CA VAL A 373 11.75 16.13 -32.48
C VAL A 373 11.17 15.78 -31.12
N ALA A 374 11.26 14.50 -30.75
CA ALA A 374 10.93 13.97 -29.44
C ALA A 374 12.22 13.79 -28.63
N ILE A 375 12.33 14.45 -27.48
CA ILE A 375 13.51 14.39 -26.61
C ILE A 375 13.11 13.76 -25.28
N GLY A 376 13.81 12.70 -24.86
CA GLY A 376 13.62 12.09 -23.54
C GLY A 376 13.87 13.09 -22.41
N ASN A 377 13.04 13.05 -21.37
CA ASN A 377 13.09 14.01 -20.26
C ASN A 377 14.00 13.60 -19.09
N GLY A 378 14.79 12.53 -19.21
CA GLY A 378 15.71 12.10 -18.16
C GLY A 378 17.09 12.73 -18.27
N THR A 379 18.11 11.90 -18.10
CA THR A 379 19.48 12.39 -17.90
C THR A 379 20.01 13.11 -19.14
N ALA A 380 20.42 14.38 -18.99
CA ALA A 380 20.84 15.27 -20.07
C ALA A 380 19.70 15.74 -21.01
N GLY A 381 18.43 15.53 -20.64
CA GLY A 381 17.28 15.92 -21.47
C GLY A 381 17.16 17.42 -21.70
N ARG A 382 17.34 18.22 -20.64
CA ARG A 382 17.28 19.68 -20.71
C ARG A 382 18.41 20.26 -21.58
N GLU A 383 19.63 19.78 -21.38
CA GLU A 383 20.81 20.20 -22.14
C GLU A 383 20.66 19.82 -23.62
N THR A 384 20.05 18.67 -23.90
CA THR A 384 19.75 18.23 -25.28
C THR A 384 18.65 19.08 -25.91
N GLU A 385 17.62 19.43 -25.15
CA GLU A 385 16.57 20.35 -25.61
C GLU A 385 17.14 21.71 -25.97
N GLU A 386 17.96 22.30 -25.09
CA GLU A 386 18.61 23.59 -25.32
C GLU A 386 19.48 23.56 -26.59
N LEU A 387 20.25 22.48 -26.80
CA LEU A 387 21.03 22.26 -28.02
C LEU A 387 20.15 22.23 -29.28
N VAL A 388 19.08 21.42 -29.29
CA VAL A 388 18.22 21.26 -30.47
C VAL A 388 17.49 22.57 -30.77
N ARG A 389 17.01 23.30 -29.75
CA ARG A 389 16.39 24.62 -29.91
C ARG A 389 17.36 25.65 -30.48
N ALA A 390 18.64 25.62 -30.08
CA ALA A 390 19.67 26.51 -30.59
C ALA A 390 19.98 26.28 -32.09
N LEU A 391 19.52 25.19 -32.69
CA LEU A 391 19.67 24.98 -34.13
C LEU A 391 18.79 25.92 -34.98
N HIS A 392 17.74 26.51 -34.40
CA HIS A 392 16.80 27.42 -35.08
C HIS A 392 16.26 26.84 -36.41
N VAL A 393 15.79 25.59 -36.37
CA VAL A 393 15.30 24.89 -37.56
C VAL A 393 13.84 25.28 -37.79
N GLU A 394 13.56 25.94 -38.91
CA GLU A 394 12.21 26.35 -39.28
C GLU A 394 11.33 25.14 -39.61
N GLY A 395 10.06 25.17 -39.20
CA GLY A 395 9.07 24.15 -39.53
C GLY A 395 9.17 22.84 -38.74
N VAL A 396 10.04 22.75 -37.73
CA VAL A 396 10.20 21.57 -36.87
C VAL A 396 9.76 21.88 -35.44
N GLU A 397 8.81 21.11 -34.93
CA GLU A 397 8.33 21.23 -33.55
C GLU A 397 9.19 20.39 -32.58
N ILE A 398 9.50 20.91 -31.40
CA ILE A 398 10.39 20.25 -30.42
C ILE A 398 9.62 19.98 -29.13
N PHE A 399 9.56 18.70 -28.74
CA PHE A 399 8.81 18.21 -27.59
C PHE A 399 9.73 17.47 -26.61
N LEU A 400 9.52 17.73 -25.32
CA LEU A 400 9.99 16.85 -24.26
C LEU A 400 8.97 15.74 -24.02
N VAL A 401 9.45 14.50 -23.94
CA VAL A 401 8.63 13.29 -23.79
C VAL A 401 9.13 12.50 -22.59
N SER A 402 8.21 11.91 -21.82
CA SER A 402 8.59 11.02 -20.72
C SER A 402 9.36 9.81 -21.27
N GLU A 403 10.52 9.52 -20.67
CA GLU A 403 11.29 8.30 -20.91
C GLU A 403 10.92 7.16 -19.95
N ASP A 404 9.94 7.36 -19.07
CA ASP A 404 9.57 6.37 -18.04
C ASP A 404 9.15 5.05 -18.70
N GLY A 405 9.84 3.96 -18.33
CA GLY A 405 9.63 2.64 -18.92
C GLY A 405 10.29 2.42 -20.30
N ALA A 406 10.96 3.41 -20.91
CA ALA A 406 11.64 3.23 -22.20
C ALA A 406 12.79 2.22 -22.11
N SER A 407 13.50 2.21 -20.98
CA SER A 407 14.54 1.21 -20.66
C SER A 407 13.97 -0.19 -20.43
N VAL A 408 12.74 -0.28 -19.92
CA VAL A 408 12.04 -1.55 -19.70
C VAL A 408 11.57 -2.11 -21.05
N TYR A 409 10.95 -1.26 -21.88
CA TYR A 409 10.60 -1.61 -23.25
C TYR A 409 11.83 -2.11 -24.00
N SER A 410 12.94 -1.37 -24.02
CA SER A 410 14.08 -1.71 -24.87
C SER A 410 14.77 -3.03 -24.52
N ALA A 411 14.68 -3.45 -23.26
CA ALA A 411 15.15 -4.74 -22.77
C ALA A 411 14.11 -5.88 -22.88
N SER A 412 12.86 -5.57 -23.26
CA SER A 412 11.76 -6.52 -23.32
C SER A 412 11.91 -7.52 -24.47
N ALA A 413 11.14 -8.63 -24.40
CA ALA A 413 11.01 -9.55 -25.51
C ALA A 413 10.36 -8.88 -26.74
N THR A 414 9.32 -8.08 -26.52
CA THR A 414 8.61 -7.33 -27.57
C THR A 414 9.56 -6.44 -28.39
N ALA A 415 10.42 -5.66 -27.73
CA ALA A 415 11.37 -4.81 -28.45
C ALA A 415 12.47 -5.61 -29.17
N ARG A 416 12.86 -6.78 -28.64
CA ARG A 416 13.79 -7.69 -29.34
C ARG A 416 13.15 -8.31 -30.59
N GLU A 417 11.86 -8.57 -30.56
CA GLU A 417 11.10 -9.07 -31.72
C GLU A 417 10.89 -7.97 -32.77
N GLU A 418 10.54 -6.75 -32.35
CA GLU A 418 10.37 -5.61 -33.26
C GLU A 418 11.70 -5.17 -33.90
N PHE A 419 12.82 -5.25 -33.15
CA PHE A 419 14.13 -4.73 -33.54
C PHE A 419 15.28 -5.69 -33.19
N PRO A 420 15.37 -6.87 -33.84
CA PRO A 420 16.35 -7.90 -33.49
C PRO A 420 17.80 -7.45 -33.71
N ASP A 421 18.04 -6.67 -34.77
CA ASP A 421 19.38 -6.25 -35.20
C ASP A 421 19.91 -4.98 -34.50
N TYR A 422 19.09 -4.33 -33.67
CA TYR A 422 19.45 -3.09 -32.99
C TYR A 422 19.69 -3.32 -31.50
N ASP A 423 20.65 -2.58 -30.94
CA ASP A 423 20.94 -2.68 -29.51
C ASP A 423 19.86 -1.98 -28.65
N VAL A 424 19.95 -2.21 -27.34
CA VAL A 424 18.99 -1.71 -26.34
C VAL A 424 18.84 -0.18 -26.35
N THR A 425 19.88 0.57 -26.71
CA THR A 425 19.84 2.04 -26.68
C THR A 425 19.08 2.63 -27.87
N VAL A 426 19.21 2.02 -29.05
CA VAL A 426 18.45 2.39 -30.24
C VAL A 426 16.95 2.10 -30.02
N ARG A 427 16.61 0.94 -29.47
CA ARG A 427 15.22 0.57 -29.14
C ARG A 427 14.57 1.58 -28.18
N GLY A 428 15.32 2.07 -27.19
CA GLY A 428 14.85 3.12 -26.28
C GLY A 428 14.52 4.43 -27.01
N ALA A 429 15.42 4.88 -27.89
CA ALA A 429 15.21 6.09 -28.69
C ALA A 429 14.01 5.96 -29.66
N VAL A 430 13.80 4.77 -30.24
CA VAL A 430 12.59 4.47 -31.03
C VAL A 430 11.33 4.66 -30.19
N SER A 431 11.31 4.13 -28.96
CA SER A 431 10.15 4.27 -28.07
C SER A 431 9.84 5.75 -27.76
N ILE A 432 10.86 6.56 -27.50
CA ILE A 432 10.70 8.01 -27.28
C ILE A 432 10.05 8.69 -28.49
N GLY A 433 10.50 8.37 -29.71
CA GLY A 433 9.91 8.91 -30.94
C GLY A 433 8.45 8.48 -31.13
N ARG A 434 8.15 7.19 -30.91
CA ARG A 434 6.79 6.64 -31.09
C ARG A 434 5.80 7.12 -30.03
N ARG A 435 6.25 7.37 -28.79
CA ARG A 435 5.42 7.97 -27.74
C ARG A 435 4.90 9.34 -28.14
N LEU A 436 5.66 10.14 -28.88
CA LEU A 436 5.17 11.43 -29.39
C LEU A 436 4.10 11.24 -30.47
N ALA A 437 4.28 10.25 -31.35
CA ALA A 437 3.31 9.93 -32.39
C ALA A 437 1.96 9.48 -31.80
N ASP A 438 2.00 8.47 -30.92
CA ASP A 438 0.85 7.89 -30.23
C ASP A 438 1.28 7.34 -28.85
N PRO A 439 1.05 8.10 -27.76
CA PRO A 439 1.42 7.66 -26.42
C PRO A 439 0.74 6.35 -26.01
N LEU A 440 -0.54 6.19 -26.34
CA LEU A 440 -1.31 5.02 -25.92
C LEU A 440 -0.76 3.76 -26.59
N ALA A 441 -0.59 3.78 -27.93
CA ALA A 441 -0.14 2.62 -28.69
C ALA A 441 1.27 2.16 -28.31
N GLU A 442 2.14 3.08 -27.86
CA GLU A 442 3.51 2.75 -27.47
C GLU A 442 3.61 2.33 -25.99
N LEU A 443 2.89 2.99 -25.07
CA LEU A 443 2.98 2.69 -23.64
C LEU A 443 2.31 1.36 -23.25
N VAL A 444 1.29 0.90 -23.98
CA VAL A 444 0.63 -0.41 -23.71
C VAL A 444 1.55 -1.61 -23.96
N LYS A 445 2.69 -1.42 -24.61
CA LYS A 445 3.71 -2.47 -24.82
C LYS A 445 4.53 -2.76 -23.55
N ILE A 446 4.37 -1.95 -22.52
CA ILE A 446 5.14 -2.00 -21.28
C ILE A 446 4.22 -2.48 -20.16
N ASP A 447 4.76 -3.31 -19.25
CA ASP A 447 4.05 -3.62 -18.00
C ASP A 447 3.72 -2.29 -17.28
N PRO A 448 2.44 -1.98 -16.99
CA PRO A 448 2.05 -0.72 -16.38
C PRO A 448 2.80 -0.42 -15.08
N LYS A 449 3.16 -1.45 -14.30
CA LYS A 449 3.93 -1.30 -13.06
C LYS A 449 5.38 -0.88 -13.30
N ALA A 450 5.88 -1.06 -14.51
CA ALA A 450 7.23 -0.67 -14.90
C ALA A 450 7.29 0.75 -15.49
N ILE A 451 6.14 1.38 -15.72
CA ILE A 451 6.04 2.81 -16.03
C ILE A 451 6.17 3.57 -14.69
N GLY A 452 7.15 4.47 -14.60
CA GLY A 452 7.36 5.31 -13.43
C GLY A 452 6.25 6.34 -13.31
N VAL A 453 5.27 6.09 -12.44
CA VAL A 453 4.05 6.91 -12.29
C VAL A 453 4.02 7.67 -10.98
N GLY A 454 5.01 7.48 -10.10
CA GLY A 454 5.22 8.35 -8.95
C GLY A 454 6.31 7.87 -7.99
N GLN A 455 6.62 8.73 -7.01
CA GLN A 455 7.54 8.38 -5.93
C GLN A 455 6.94 7.30 -5.03
N TYR A 456 7.78 6.40 -4.52
CA TYR A 456 7.39 5.30 -3.64
C TYR A 456 6.47 4.24 -4.26
N GLN A 457 6.39 4.19 -5.60
CA GLN A 457 5.63 3.15 -6.32
C GLN A 457 6.05 1.71 -5.98
N HIS A 458 7.30 1.50 -5.56
CA HIS A 458 7.79 0.18 -5.12
C HIS A 458 7.52 -0.11 -3.63
N ASP A 459 7.04 0.88 -2.87
CA ASP A 459 6.82 0.80 -1.42
C ASP A 459 5.34 0.57 -1.05
N VAL A 460 4.42 0.66 -2.03
CA VAL A 460 2.98 0.35 -1.87
C VAL A 460 2.70 -1.14 -2.08
N ASP A 461 1.50 -1.61 -1.69
CA ASP A 461 1.06 -2.97 -1.99
C ASP A 461 1.14 -3.29 -3.49
N ALA A 462 2.00 -4.27 -3.82
CA ALA A 462 2.32 -4.63 -5.19
C ALA A 462 1.12 -5.22 -5.96
N GLY A 463 0.21 -5.90 -5.26
CA GLY A 463 -0.97 -6.52 -5.86
C GLY A 463 -2.03 -5.47 -6.20
N ALA A 464 -2.35 -4.59 -5.26
CA ALA A 464 -3.27 -3.49 -5.41
C ALA A 464 -2.79 -2.50 -6.49
N LEU A 465 -1.49 -2.17 -6.49
CA LEU A 465 -0.90 -1.35 -7.54
C LEU A 465 -1.11 -1.98 -8.92
N LYS A 466 -0.73 -3.25 -9.09
CA LYS A 466 -0.86 -3.94 -10.38
C LYS A 466 -2.30 -3.91 -10.88
N ARG A 467 -3.26 -4.30 -10.03
CA ARG A 467 -4.70 -4.29 -10.39
C ARG A 467 -5.16 -2.90 -10.82
N SER A 468 -4.79 -1.86 -10.08
CA SER A 468 -5.22 -0.49 -10.37
C SER A 468 -4.63 0.04 -11.68
N LEU A 469 -3.34 -0.24 -11.95
CA LEU A 469 -2.69 0.20 -13.19
C LEU A 469 -3.21 -0.59 -14.41
N ASP A 470 -3.40 -1.91 -14.29
CA ASP A 470 -3.98 -2.74 -15.35
C ASP A 470 -5.38 -2.25 -15.73
N GLN A 471 -6.23 -2.00 -14.72
CA GLN A 471 -7.57 -1.45 -14.93
C GLN A 471 -7.54 -0.08 -15.60
N THR A 472 -6.56 0.76 -15.24
CA THR A 472 -6.37 2.08 -15.86
C THR A 472 -6.02 1.93 -17.34
N VAL A 473 -5.14 1.00 -17.70
CA VAL A 473 -4.81 0.70 -19.10
C VAL A 473 -6.03 0.20 -19.85
N GLU A 474 -6.75 -0.77 -19.30
CA GLU A 474 -7.96 -1.34 -19.92
C GLU A 474 -9.01 -0.24 -20.19
N SER A 475 -9.24 0.64 -19.21
CA SER A 475 -10.14 1.79 -19.34
C SER A 475 -9.70 2.75 -20.45
N CYS A 476 -8.41 3.11 -20.50
CA CYS A 476 -7.88 4.04 -21.52
C CYS A 476 -8.00 3.45 -22.94
N VAL A 477 -7.61 2.18 -23.12
CA VAL A 477 -7.71 1.50 -24.43
C VAL A 477 -9.16 1.38 -24.88
N ASN A 478 -10.08 1.00 -23.99
CA ASN A 478 -11.49 0.89 -24.34
C ASN A 478 -12.14 2.24 -24.63
N ALA A 479 -11.70 3.30 -23.94
CA ALA A 479 -12.21 4.65 -24.16
C ALA A 479 -11.82 5.21 -25.54
N VAL A 480 -10.57 4.98 -25.98
CA VAL A 480 -10.08 5.41 -27.30
C VAL A 480 -10.61 4.50 -28.40
N GLY A 481 -10.71 3.19 -28.14
CA GLY A 481 -11.00 2.18 -29.15
C GLY A 481 -9.75 1.76 -29.93
N VAL A 482 -9.82 0.60 -30.58
CA VAL A 482 -8.74 0.05 -31.40
C VAL A 482 -9.31 -0.21 -32.79
N ASN A 483 -8.58 0.23 -33.82
CA ASN A 483 -8.96 0.06 -35.24
C ASN A 483 -8.45 -1.25 -35.82
#